data_AF-A0A0A7S6C8-F1
#
_entry.id   AF-A0A0A7S6C8-F1
#
_cell.length_a   1.000
_cell.length_b   1.000
_cell.length_c   1.000
_cell.angle_alpha   90.00
_cell.angle_beta   90.00
_cell.angle_gamma   90.00
#
_symmetry.space_group_name_H-M   'P 1'
#
loop_
_entity.id
_entity.type
_entity.pdbx_description
1 polymer ?
#
loop_
_entity_poly.entity_id
_entity_poly.type
_entity_poly.pdbx_seq_one_letter_code
_entity_poly.pdbx_strand_id
1 'polypeptide(L)'
;MILLICVCYYCLAIIGCFFRYYFKKFSESDYKYNKSLNCKRICYVIYCYFIMAYSVFLHELVRNEVILNLPFLISVILIAVVYVFFSSSLEFAVNSNRKKKRKWK
;
A
#
# COMPACT_ATOMS: atom_id res chain seq x y z
N MET A 1 -10.63 -19.11 -11.30
CA MET A 1 -10.93 -18.19 -10.18
C MET A 1 -9.70 -17.45 -9.67
N ILE A 2 -8.59 -18.14 -9.37
CA ILE A 2 -7.38 -17.52 -8.79
C ILE A 2 -6.77 -16.42 -9.67
N LEU A 3 -6.72 -16.61 -10.99
CA LEU A 3 -6.26 -15.56 -11.91
C LEU A 3 -7.05 -14.25 -11.76
N LEU A 4 -8.37 -14.33 -11.61
CA LEU A 4 -9.23 -13.15 -11.41
C LEU A 4 -8.91 -12.47 -10.08
N ILE A 5 -8.73 -13.25 -9.01
CA ILE A 5 -8.35 -12.75 -7.66
C ILE A 5 -7.00 -12.02 -7.74
N CYS A 6 -6.01 -12.60 -8.40
CA CYS A 6 -4.70 -11.98 -8.60
C CYS A 6 -4.80 -10.68 -9.42
N VAL A 7 -5.56 -10.67 -10.52
CA VAL A 7 -5.78 -9.46 -11.34
C VAL A 7 -6.45 -8.35 -10.52
N CYS A 8 -7.51 -8.68 -9.76
CA CYS A 8 -8.16 -7.73 -8.85
C CYS A 8 -7.18 -7.17 -7.81
N TYR A 9 -6.34 -8.01 -7.22
CA TYR A 9 -5.31 -7.60 -6.28
C TYR A 9 -4.31 -6.63 -6.91
N TYR A 10 -3.81 -6.91 -8.11
CA TYR A 10 -2.87 -6.00 -8.78
C TYR A 10 -3.51 -4.66 -9.16
N CYS A 11 -4.77 -4.66 -9.60
CA CYS A 11 -5.53 -3.43 -9.83
C CYS A 11 -5.64 -2.59 -8.55
N LEU A 12 -5.94 -3.22 -7.42
CA LEU A 12 -5.95 -2.56 -6.12
C LEU A 12 -4.56 -2.02 -5.75
N ALA A 13 -3.50 -2.81 -5.87
CA ALA A 13 -2.14 -2.35 -5.61
C ALA A 13 -1.77 -1.09 -6.41
N ILE A 14 -2.15 -1.03 -7.70
CA ILE A 14 -1.96 0.14 -8.57
C ILE A 14 -2.74 1.35 -8.04
N ILE A 15 -4.00 1.19 -7.64
CA ILE A 15 -4.82 2.27 -7.04
C ILE A 15 -4.13 2.82 -5.77
N GLY A 16 -3.58 1.95 -4.93
CA GLY A 16 -2.85 2.37 -3.74
C GLY A 16 -1.58 3.17 -4.04
N CYS A 17 -0.91 2.92 -5.17
CA CYS A 17 0.20 3.75 -5.65
C CYS A 17 -0.26 5.19 -5.96
N PHE A 18 -1.42 5.36 -6.60
CA PHE A 18 -1.99 6.69 -6.86
C PHE A 18 -2.32 7.43 -5.55
N PHE A 19 -2.90 6.74 -4.57
CA PHE A 19 -3.15 7.34 -3.26
C PHE A 19 -1.85 7.77 -2.57
N ARG A 20 -0.79 6.93 -2.59
CA ARG A 20 0.51 7.30 -2.05
C ARG A 20 1.05 8.58 -2.67
N TYR A 21 0.99 8.68 -4.00
CA TYR A 21 1.43 9.86 -4.73
C TYR A 21 0.61 11.11 -4.39
N TYR A 22 -0.71 10.96 -4.21
CA TYR A 22 -1.60 12.02 -3.78
C TYR A 22 -1.22 12.54 -2.39
N PHE A 23 -1.07 11.66 -1.39
CA PHE A 23 -0.79 12.06 -0.01
C PHE A 23 0.64 12.59 0.20
N LYS A 24 1.60 12.25 -0.68
CA LYS A 24 2.98 12.76 -0.64
C LYS A 24 3.08 14.30 -0.76
N LYS A 25 2.07 14.96 -1.35
CA LYS A 25 2.06 16.41 -1.57
C LYS A 25 1.76 17.22 -0.30
N PHE A 26 1.05 16.62 0.66
CA PHE A 26 0.59 17.29 1.86
C PHE A 26 1.57 17.12 3.02
N SER A 27 1.63 18.15 3.87
CA SER A 27 2.45 18.20 5.09
C SER A 27 1.61 18.01 6.34
N GLU A 28 2.26 17.77 7.48
CA GLU A 28 1.57 17.57 8.78
C GLU A 28 0.60 18.70 9.12
N SER A 29 1.00 19.95 8.87
CA SER A 29 0.14 21.12 9.09
C SER A 29 -1.15 21.01 8.29
N ASP A 30 -1.09 20.56 7.04
CA ASP A 30 -2.26 20.45 6.17
C ASP A 30 -3.27 19.44 6.73
N TYR A 31 -2.78 18.33 7.30
CA TYR A 31 -3.63 17.34 7.96
C TYR A 31 -4.19 17.82 9.31
N LYS A 32 -3.44 18.64 10.05
CA LYS A 32 -3.89 19.19 11.34
C LYS A 32 -5.00 20.24 11.16
N TYR A 33 -4.88 21.09 10.16
CA TYR A 33 -5.83 22.17 9.92
C TYR A 33 -7.03 21.75 9.05
N ASN A 34 -6.94 20.66 8.29
CA ASN A 34 -8.04 20.16 7.45
C ASN A 34 -8.55 18.77 7.90
N LYS A 35 -9.66 18.77 8.64
CA LYS A 35 -10.31 17.55 9.16
C LYS A 35 -10.73 16.56 8.05
N SER A 36 -11.16 17.06 6.88
CA SER A 36 -11.53 16.22 5.73
C SER A 36 -10.29 15.50 5.16
N LEU A 37 -9.16 16.20 5.04
CA LEU A 37 -7.91 15.63 4.56
C LEU A 37 -7.37 14.56 5.53
N ASN A 38 -7.48 14.80 6.84
CA ASN A 38 -7.09 13.82 7.86
C ASN A 38 -7.96 12.56 7.81
N CYS A 39 -9.27 12.69 7.59
CA CYS A 39 -10.17 11.54 7.40
C CYS A 39 -9.74 10.71 6.18
N LYS A 40 -9.44 11.36 5.04
CA LYS A 40 -8.93 10.67 3.84
C LYS A 40 -7.61 9.94 4.10
N ARG A 41 -6.71 10.53 4.91
CA ARG A 41 -5.46 9.87 5.34
C ARG A 41 -5.74 8.62 6.17
N ILE A 42 -6.68 8.68 7.12
CA ILE A 42 -7.08 7.52 7.92
C ILE A 42 -7.65 6.41 7.03
N CYS A 43 -8.53 6.75 6.07
CA CYS A 43 -9.03 5.78 5.10
C CYS A 43 -7.90 5.13 4.28
N TYR A 44 -6.89 5.90 3.89
CA TYR A 44 -5.72 5.37 3.20
C TYR A 44 -4.86 4.44 4.08
N VAL A 45 -4.71 4.75 5.36
CA VAL A 45 -4.05 3.85 6.33
C VAL A 45 -4.79 2.52 6.44
N ILE A 46 -6.12 2.56 6.58
CA ILE A 46 -6.97 1.37 6.61
C ILE A 46 -6.81 0.58 5.30
N TYR A 47 -6.80 1.27 4.17
CA TYR A 47 -6.58 0.66 2.86
C TYR A 47 -5.22 -0.05 2.76
N CYS A 48 -4.14 0.56 3.26
CA CYS A 48 -2.82 -0.07 3.29
C CYS A 48 -2.82 -1.37 4.11
N TYR A 49 -3.47 -1.36 5.28
CA TYR A 49 -3.65 -2.58 6.08
C TYR A 49 -4.44 -3.66 5.35
N PHE A 50 -5.51 -3.26 4.66
CA PHE A 50 -6.31 -4.18 3.84
C PHE A 50 -5.46 -4.84 2.76
N ILE A 51 -4.65 -4.08 2.01
CA ILE A 51 -3.77 -4.64 0.97
C ILE A 51 -2.73 -5.58 1.57
N MET A 52 -2.12 -5.24 2.70
CA MET A 52 -1.15 -6.12 3.35
C MET A 52 -1.80 -7.43 3.81
N ALA A 53 -2.98 -7.38 4.45
CA ALA A 53 -3.72 -8.58 4.83
C ALA A 53 -4.10 -9.43 3.61
N TYR A 54 -4.54 -8.78 2.53
CA TYR A 54 -4.89 -9.47 1.30
C TYR A 54 -3.68 -10.10 0.59
N SER A 55 -2.50 -9.49 0.74
CA SER A 55 -1.22 -10.04 0.26
C SER A 55 -0.87 -11.35 1.00
N VAL A 56 -1.06 -11.39 2.32
CA VAL A 56 -0.83 -12.61 3.13
C VAL A 56 -1.82 -13.70 2.74
N PHE A 57 -3.10 -13.35 2.59
CA PHE A 57 -4.13 -14.29 2.15
C PHE A 57 -3.81 -14.88 0.77
N LEU A 58 -3.41 -14.04 -0.20
CA LEU A 58 -2.99 -14.51 -1.52
C LEU A 58 -1.76 -15.40 -1.45
N HIS A 59 -0.80 -15.08 -0.60
CA HIS A 59 0.39 -15.92 -0.41
C HIS A 59 0.02 -17.31 0.11
N GLU A 60 -0.89 -17.42 1.08
CA GLU A 60 -1.39 -18.72 1.57
C GLU A 60 -2.19 -19.49 0.52
N LEU A 61 -3.07 -18.79 -0.21
CA LEU A 61 -3.89 -19.39 -1.27
C LEU A 61 -3.00 -19.97 -2.39
N VAL A 62 -2.00 -19.19 -2.80
CA VAL A 62 -1.02 -19.57 -3.80
C VAL A 62 -0.19 -20.76 -3.28
N ARG A 63 0.32 -20.72 -2.04
CA ARG A 63 1.04 -21.83 -1.39
C ARG A 63 0.26 -23.15 -1.34
N ASN A 64 -1.04 -23.11 -1.10
CA ASN A 64 -1.85 -24.33 -0.96
C ASN A 64 -2.18 -25.01 -2.30
N GLU A 65 -2.15 -24.28 -3.42
CA GLU A 65 -2.63 -24.81 -4.70
C GLU A 65 -1.56 -25.41 -5.63
N VAL A 66 -0.26 -25.07 -5.55
CA VAL A 66 0.69 -25.53 -6.60
C VAL A 66 2.15 -25.76 -6.17
N ILE A 67 2.71 -26.83 -6.75
CA ILE A 67 4.09 -27.35 -6.83
C ILE A 67 5.08 -26.34 -7.51
N LEU A 68 6.39 -26.45 -7.22
CA LEU A 68 7.48 -25.57 -7.71
C LEU A 68 7.48 -25.32 -9.24
N ASN A 69 6.74 -24.32 -9.71
CA ASN A 69 6.80 -23.84 -11.09
C ASN A 69 7.24 -22.36 -11.15
N LEU A 70 8.11 -22.01 -12.10
CA LEU A 70 8.69 -20.67 -12.27
C LEU A 70 7.72 -19.46 -12.21
N PRO A 71 6.50 -19.48 -12.81
CA PRO A 71 5.54 -18.37 -12.70
C PRO A 71 5.04 -18.12 -11.26
N PHE A 72 5.12 -19.12 -10.39
CA PHE A 72 4.78 -19.01 -8.98
C PHE A 72 5.80 -18.16 -8.22
N LEU A 73 7.09 -18.41 -8.45
CA LEU A 73 8.20 -17.67 -7.86
C LEU A 73 8.10 -16.18 -8.19
N ILE A 74 7.77 -15.85 -9.45
CA ILE A 74 7.53 -14.46 -9.89
C ILE A 74 6.35 -13.84 -9.12
N SER A 75 5.26 -14.57 -8.95
CA SER A 75 4.07 -14.09 -8.23
C SER A 75 4.37 -13.83 -6.74
N VAL A 76 5.10 -14.72 -6.08
CA VAL A 76 5.52 -14.54 -4.67
C VAL A 76 6.43 -13.32 -4.52
N ILE A 77 7.39 -13.13 -5.43
CA ILE A 77 8.26 -11.95 -5.44
C ILE A 77 7.43 -10.66 -5.62
N LEU A 78 6.47 -10.66 -6.54
CA LEU A 78 5.59 -9.50 -6.74
C LEU A 78 4.75 -9.18 -5.49
N ILE A 79 4.16 -10.19 -4.85
CA ILE A 79 3.40 -10.02 -3.60
C ILE A 79 4.30 -9.45 -2.50
N ALA A 80 5.54 -9.94 -2.36
CA ALA A 80 6.50 -9.43 -1.40
C ALA A 80 6.87 -7.97 -1.66
N VAL A 81 7.09 -7.59 -2.92
CA VAL A 81 7.36 -6.20 -3.31
C VAL A 81 6.18 -5.29 -2.96
N VAL A 82 4.95 -5.71 -3.25
CA VAL A 82 3.74 -4.96 -2.89
C VAL A 82 3.64 -4.81 -1.37
N TYR A 83 3.85 -5.89 -0.62
CA TYR A 83 3.79 -5.86 0.84
C TYR A 83 4.79 -4.86 1.44
N VAL A 84 6.06 -4.91 1.04
CA VAL A 84 7.10 -3.97 1.49
C VAL A 84 6.77 -2.54 1.08
N PHE A 85 6.29 -2.34 -0.15
CA PHE A 85 5.90 -1.03 -0.65
C PHE A 85 4.79 -0.39 0.20
N PHE A 86 3.73 -1.13 0.53
CA PHE A 86 2.64 -0.63 1.36
C PHE A 86 3.02 -0.49 2.83
N SER A 87 3.86 -1.36 3.37
CA SER A 87 4.42 -1.21 4.73
C SER A 87 5.21 0.09 4.88
N SER A 88 6.09 0.41 3.91
CA SER A 88 6.79 1.70 3.88
C SER A 88 5.86 2.92 3.75
N SER A 89 4.67 2.72 3.15
CA SER A 89 3.66 3.77 2.99
C SER A 89 2.91 4.03 4.30
N LEU A 90 2.71 2.98 5.10
CA LEU A 90 2.19 3.05 6.46
C LEU A 90 3.15 3.77 7.39
N GLU A 91 4.44 3.42 7.36
CA GLU A 91 5.45 4.16 8.11
C GLU A 91 5.45 5.64 7.75
N PHE A 92 5.30 5.99 6.46
CA PHE A 92 5.16 7.38 6.04
C PHE A 92 3.86 8.05 6.54
N ALA A 93 2.75 7.33 6.54
CA ALA A 93 1.45 7.88 6.95
C ALA A 93 1.34 8.05 8.48
N VAL A 94 1.97 7.16 9.24
CA VAL A 94 1.98 7.15 10.71
C VAL A 94 3.09 8.03 11.27
N ASN A 95 4.30 7.94 10.71
CA ASN A 95 5.47 8.68 11.17
C ASN A 95 5.56 10.02 10.43
N SER A 96 4.64 10.92 10.76
CA SER A 96 4.47 12.17 10.03
C SER A 96 5.57 13.20 10.28
N ASN A 97 6.53 12.93 11.19
CA ASN A 97 7.62 13.81 11.67
C ASN A 97 8.59 14.38 10.61
N ARG A 98 8.27 14.31 9.31
CA ARG A 98 8.98 15.05 8.28
C ARG A 98 8.67 16.54 8.42
N LYS A 99 9.48 17.21 9.25
CA LYS A 99 9.80 18.62 9.12
C LYS A 99 10.11 18.88 7.65
N LYS A 100 9.16 19.44 6.88
CA LYS A 100 9.46 20.04 5.58
C LYS A 100 10.59 21.03 5.88
N LYS A 101 11.80 20.78 5.35
CA LYS A 101 12.84 21.80 5.29
C LYS A 101 12.18 23.00 4.59
N ARG A 102 11.82 24.03 5.37
CA ARG A 102 11.32 25.30 4.83
C ARG A 102 12.40 25.76 3.86
N LYS A 103 12.12 25.72 2.55
CA LYS A 103 12.87 26.54 1.61
C LYS A 103 12.42 27.96 1.92
N TRP A 104 13.23 28.66 2.72
CA TRP A 104 13.13 30.11 2.86
C TRP A 104 13.30 30.67 1.45
N LYS A 105 12.28 31.41 0.99
CA LYS A 105 12.37 32.30 -0.16
C LYS A 105 12.63 33.69 0.38
#